data_AF-A0A354GYC9-F1
#
_entry.id   AF-A0A354GYC9-F1
#
_cell.length_a   1.000
_cell.length_b   1.000
_cell.length_c   1.000
_cell.angle_alpha   90.00
_cell.angle_beta   90.00
_cell.angle_gamma   90.00
#
_symmetry.space_group_name_H-M   'P 1'
#
loop_
_entity.id
_entity.type
_entity.pdbx_description
1 polymer ?
#
loop_
_entity_poly.entity_id
_entity_poly.type
_entity_poly.pdbx_seq_one_letter_code
_entity_poly.pdbx_strand_id
1 'polypeptide(L)'
;MSLHLTSPDPEMRASWSRTLSRLPLLAYRALRWRALRGGWLPEYLRRRRFDRRSFAPGQTIDVMVLTADHYEPAKRFGDAAAVESVRSWCAAYEKMARKHGDADGRPPQHTWFYRYDYPNRDCVQALSESVFRGFGEVEFHLHHDHDTHETMAATLRDGVNWFGRCGAMRTAEERPRQLFGYVAGNSALDNGARDDSLSGCDTEISALRDAGCYADFTFPSLGSPAQPRKCNTHYYATEDGRPKSYHNGVDVEVGRAPSGDLLLFQGPITVDWHMGGMEDGALENSSRPHPRRLAGLLAGNVHVTGRPEWIFVKTHTHAMQNRDSFLSADMDAMYEAMETWWNRPPFRLHYVTAREAYNIVKAAEAGCSGDPNDYRDYLIPPPANRVVSCNLPWLLHSYTPERIHVEVLQEGPARLEFAGRPLRSIAGRVREVEAEFHDGELIGLRIEGEGPFEVDCSEGAGMESARAAYAT
;
A
#
# COMPACT_ATOMS: atom_id res chain seq x y z
N MET A 1 -33.51 -11.95 -6.29
CA MET A 1 -33.26 -13.25 -5.64
C MET A 1 -32.36 -12.98 -4.46
N SER A 2 -32.87 -13.15 -3.24
CA SER A 2 -32.08 -13.01 -2.01
C SER A 2 -30.99 -14.09 -2.03
N LEU A 3 -29.75 -13.69 -2.29
CA LEU A 3 -28.60 -14.55 -2.08
C LEU A 3 -28.57 -14.81 -0.58
N HIS A 4 -28.99 -16.02 -0.18
CA HIS A 4 -28.65 -16.52 1.15
C HIS A 4 -27.14 -16.42 1.27
N LEU A 5 -26.67 -15.40 2.00
CA LEU A 5 -25.31 -15.28 2.49
C LEU A 5 -25.05 -16.52 3.33
N THR A 6 -24.59 -17.60 2.70
CA THR A 6 -23.93 -18.69 3.43
C THR A 6 -22.83 -18.03 4.24
N SER A 7 -22.90 -18.16 5.56
CA SER A 7 -22.04 -17.43 6.49
C SER A 7 -20.58 -17.58 6.05
N PRO A 8 -19.89 -16.49 5.68
CA PRO A 8 -18.46 -16.49 5.44
C PRO A 8 -17.73 -16.49 6.79
N ASP A 9 -18.23 -17.27 7.75
CA ASP A 9 -17.60 -17.44 9.04
C ASP A 9 -16.16 -17.93 8.76
N PRO A 10 -15.15 -17.14 9.15
CA PRO A 10 -13.77 -17.53 8.93
C PRO A 10 -13.39 -18.84 9.62
N GLU A 11 -14.23 -19.31 10.55
CA GLU A 11 -14.10 -20.56 11.27
C GLU A 11 -14.80 -21.75 10.59
N MET A 12 -15.57 -21.51 9.53
CA MET A 12 -16.33 -22.56 8.86
C MET A 12 -15.40 -23.47 8.04
N ARG A 13 -14.84 -24.48 8.71
CA ARG A 13 -14.01 -25.50 8.07
C ARG A 13 -14.87 -26.30 7.07
N ALA A 14 -14.33 -26.54 5.87
CA ALA A 14 -14.93 -27.48 4.94
C ALA A 14 -15.10 -28.84 5.62
N SER A 15 -16.25 -29.50 5.41
CA SER A 15 -16.47 -30.85 5.92
C SER A 15 -15.44 -31.82 5.34
N TRP A 16 -15.09 -32.87 6.08
CA TRP A 16 -14.18 -33.91 5.62
C TRP A 16 -14.57 -34.50 4.26
N SER A 17 -15.87 -34.71 4.03
CA SER A 17 -16.41 -35.16 2.74
C SER A 17 -16.15 -34.18 1.61
N ARG A 18 -16.31 -32.87 1.85
CA ARG A 18 -16.05 -31.81 0.87
C ARG A 18 -14.56 -31.72 0.56
N THR A 19 -13.70 -31.75 1.57
CA THR A 19 -12.25 -31.77 1.42
C THR A 19 -11.80 -32.92 0.53
N LEU A 20 -12.23 -34.16 0.84
CA LEU A 20 -11.90 -35.35 0.04
C LEU A 20 -12.37 -35.21 -1.42
N SER A 21 -13.59 -34.72 -1.64
CA SER A 21 -14.13 -34.54 -3.00
C SER A 21 -13.37 -33.50 -3.84
N ARG A 22 -12.63 -32.58 -3.20
CA ARG A 22 -11.92 -31.48 -3.87
C ARG A 22 -10.43 -31.76 -4.06
N LEU A 23 -9.88 -32.81 -3.44
CA LEU A 23 -8.47 -33.20 -3.59
C LEU A 23 -8.04 -33.41 -5.04
N PRO A 24 -8.80 -34.10 -5.92
CA PRO A 24 -8.37 -34.29 -7.32
C PRO A 24 -8.26 -32.97 -8.07
N LEU A 25 -9.20 -32.05 -7.85
CA LEU A 25 -9.21 -30.73 -8.48
C LEU A 25 -8.05 -29.86 -7.96
N LEU A 26 -7.80 -29.90 -6.65
CA LEU A 26 -6.66 -29.23 -6.03
C LEU A 26 -5.34 -29.75 -6.60
N ALA A 27 -5.16 -31.08 -6.70
CA ALA A 27 -3.97 -31.69 -7.25
C ALA A 27 -3.77 -31.30 -8.73
N TYR A 28 -4.83 -31.38 -9.54
CA TYR A 28 -4.81 -30.96 -10.94
C TYR A 28 -4.40 -29.48 -11.07
N ARG A 29 -5.01 -28.59 -10.29
CA ARG A 29 -4.70 -27.15 -10.33
C ARG A 29 -3.30 -26.86 -9.82
N ALA A 30 -2.87 -27.48 -8.73
CA ALA A 30 -1.52 -27.31 -8.20
C ALA A 30 -0.46 -27.73 -9.23
N LEU A 31 -0.70 -28.80 -10.00
CA LEU A 31 0.17 -29.22 -11.09
C LEU A 31 0.11 -28.25 -12.29
N ARG A 32 -1.11 -27.94 -12.77
CA ARG A 32 -1.34 -27.06 -13.92
C ARG A 32 -0.73 -25.68 -13.74
N TRP A 33 -0.91 -25.10 -12.56
CA TRP A 33 -0.40 -23.77 -12.20
C TRP A 33 0.99 -23.82 -11.56
N ARG A 34 1.61 -25.00 -11.48
CA ARG A 34 2.93 -25.22 -10.87
C ARG A 34 3.02 -24.62 -9.47
N ALA A 35 1.92 -24.64 -8.73
CA ALA A 35 1.72 -23.89 -7.50
C ALA A 35 2.78 -24.20 -6.44
N LEU A 36 3.42 -25.37 -6.49
CA LEU A 36 4.47 -25.79 -5.54
C LEU A 36 5.88 -25.23 -5.84
N ARG A 37 6.06 -24.49 -6.94
CA ARG A 37 7.34 -23.80 -7.23
C ARG A 37 7.70 -22.82 -6.12
N GLY A 38 9.01 -22.64 -5.92
CA GLY A 38 9.52 -21.76 -4.87
C GLY A 38 9.70 -22.41 -3.49
N GLY A 39 9.22 -23.65 -3.29
CA GLY A 39 9.54 -24.44 -2.10
C GLY A 39 8.82 -24.01 -0.82
N TRP A 40 7.67 -23.32 -0.94
CA TRP A 40 6.90 -22.78 0.19
C TRP A 40 6.06 -23.80 0.96
N LEU A 41 5.68 -24.92 0.31
CA LEU A 41 4.75 -25.90 0.89
C LEU A 41 5.20 -26.43 2.27
N PRO A 42 6.50 -26.79 2.48
CA PRO A 42 6.96 -27.22 3.80
C PRO A 42 6.70 -26.19 4.91
N GLU A 43 6.92 -24.90 4.66
CA GLU A 43 6.62 -23.88 5.70
C GLU A 43 5.14 -23.65 5.89
N TYR A 44 4.37 -23.69 4.80
CA TYR A 44 2.91 -23.60 4.92
C TYR A 44 2.33 -24.71 5.80
N LEU A 45 2.86 -25.94 5.70
CA LEU A 45 2.42 -27.06 6.53
C LEU A 45 2.89 -26.94 8.00
N ARG A 46 3.97 -26.21 8.28
CA ARG A 46 4.44 -25.98 9.66
C ARG A 46 3.72 -24.82 10.35
N ARG A 47 3.21 -23.85 9.58
CA ARG A 47 2.55 -22.68 10.15
C ARG A 47 1.16 -23.00 10.70
N ARG A 48 0.85 -22.40 11.84
CA ARG A 48 -0.47 -22.48 12.46
C ARG A 48 -1.41 -21.57 11.69
N ARG A 49 -2.52 -22.15 11.23
CA ARG A 49 -3.66 -21.39 10.72
C ARG A 49 -4.31 -20.62 11.85
N PHE A 50 -5.05 -19.57 11.47
CA PHE A 50 -5.84 -18.81 12.42
C PHE A 50 -6.83 -19.73 13.15
N ASP A 51 -6.87 -19.61 14.47
CA ASP A 51 -7.83 -20.28 15.33
C ASP A 51 -8.18 -19.35 16.48
N ARG A 52 -9.41 -18.81 16.48
CA ARG A 52 -9.88 -17.89 17.53
C ARG A 52 -9.74 -18.48 18.94
N ARG A 53 -9.80 -19.80 19.09
CA ARG A 53 -9.68 -20.48 20.40
C ARG A 53 -8.29 -20.36 21.01
N SER A 54 -7.31 -19.91 20.25
CA SER A 54 -5.96 -19.63 20.74
C SER A 54 -5.83 -18.29 21.49
N PHE A 55 -6.87 -17.44 21.46
CA PHE A 55 -6.92 -16.15 22.13
C PHE A 55 -7.71 -16.23 23.43
N ALA A 56 -7.39 -15.33 24.38
CA ALA A 56 -8.14 -15.24 25.63
C ALA A 56 -9.57 -14.75 25.38
N PRO A 57 -10.57 -15.17 26.19
CA PRO A 57 -11.93 -14.66 26.07
C PRO A 57 -11.96 -13.12 26.18
N GLY A 58 -12.56 -12.47 25.17
CA GLY A 58 -12.68 -11.01 25.13
C GLY A 58 -11.44 -10.27 24.63
N GLN A 59 -10.34 -10.97 24.30
CA GLN A 59 -9.19 -10.35 23.66
C GLN A 59 -9.57 -9.82 22.27
N THR A 60 -9.32 -8.54 22.01
CA THR A 60 -9.49 -7.93 20.68
C THR A 60 -8.54 -8.57 19.69
N ILE A 61 -9.03 -8.83 18.48
CA ILE A 61 -8.26 -9.31 17.34
C ILE A 61 -8.35 -8.26 16.25
N ASP A 62 -7.26 -7.55 16.01
CA ASP A 62 -7.17 -6.51 15.01
C ASP A 62 -6.84 -7.11 13.64
N VAL A 63 -7.62 -6.75 12.62
CA VAL A 63 -7.47 -7.23 11.25
C VAL A 63 -7.13 -6.04 10.36
N MET A 64 -5.86 -5.91 10.02
CA MET A 64 -5.37 -4.91 9.07
C MET A 64 -5.54 -5.42 7.65
N VAL A 65 -6.36 -4.75 6.86
CA VAL A 65 -6.61 -5.08 5.44
C VAL A 65 -5.95 -4.03 4.56
N LEU A 66 -5.13 -4.49 3.63
CA LEU A 66 -4.46 -3.65 2.63
C LEU A 66 -4.55 -4.27 1.24
N THR A 67 -4.64 -3.42 0.23
CA THR A 67 -4.53 -3.81 -1.18
C THR A 67 -3.26 -3.25 -1.78
N ALA A 68 -2.36 -4.14 -2.19
CA ALA A 68 -1.15 -3.83 -2.95
C ALA A 68 -1.42 -4.01 -4.45
N ASP A 69 -1.67 -2.91 -5.15
CA ASP A 69 -2.05 -2.93 -6.55
C ASP A 69 -0.84 -2.67 -7.46
N HIS A 70 -0.54 -3.64 -8.33
CA HIS A 70 0.34 -3.48 -9.48
C HIS A 70 -0.37 -2.55 -10.48
N TYR A 71 -0.33 -1.24 -10.21
CA TYR A 71 -1.17 -0.28 -10.91
C TYR A 71 -0.52 0.13 -12.23
N GLU A 72 -1.10 -0.36 -13.32
CA GLU A 72 -0.53 -0.21 -14.66
C GLU A 72 -1.53 0.43 -15.64
N PRO A 73 -1.58 1.78 -15.71
CA PRO A 73 -2.27 2.43 -16.82
C PRO A 73 -1.59 2.11 -18.15
N ALA A 74 -2.41 1.93 -19.19
CA ALA A 74 -1.92 1.52 -20.51
C ALA A 74 -1.78 2.72 -21.46
N LYS A 75 -0.62 2.83 -22.11
CA LYS A 75 -0.37 3.81 -23.19
C LYS A 75 -1.10 3.48 -24.51
N ARG A 76 -1.92 2.42 -24.56
CA ARG A 76 -2.53 1.88 -25.79
C ARG A 76 -3.26 2.95 -26.64
N PHE A 77 -3.87 3.94 -26.00
CA PHE A 77 -4.64 5.00 -26.65
C PHE A 77 -4.03 6.40 -26.45
N GLY A 78 -2.75 6.47 -26.05
CA GLY A 78 -2.04 7.72 -25.77
C GLY A 78 -2.18 8.22 -24.33
N ASP A 79 -1.34 9.20 -23.97
CA ASP A 79 -1.20 9.64 -22.57
C ASP A 79 -2.46 10.32 -22.03
N ALA A 80 -3.16 11.12 -22.84
CA ALA A 80 -4.41 11.75 -22.42
C ALA A 80 -5.51 10.73 -22.08
N ALA A 81 -5.61 9.64 -22.86
CA ALA A 81 -6.56 8.57 -22.59
C ALA A 81 -6.18 7.77 -21.33
N ALA A 82 -4.88 7.58 -21.07
CA ALA A 82 -4.40 6.96 -19.84
C ALA A 82 -4.79 7.82 -18.61
N VAL A 83 -4.59 9.15 -18.68
CA VAL A 83 -4.96 10.09 -17.62
C VAL A 83 -6.47 10.05 -17.34
N GLU A 84 -7.30 10.09 -18.39
CA GLU A 84 -8.76 10.00 -18.23
C GLU A 84 -9.18 8.64 -17.63
N SER A 85 -8.51 7.56 -18.03
CA SER A 85 -8.74 6.23 -17.46
C SER A 85 -8.42 6.19 -15.96
N VAL A 86 -7.30 6.80 -15.53
CA VAL A 86 -6.93 6.91 -14.11
C VAL A 86 -7.92 7.79 -13.35
N ARG A 87 -8.29 8.97 -13.88
CA ARG A 87 -9.26 9.87 -13.24
C ARG A 87 -10.62 9.19 -13.05
N SER A 88 -11.13 8.53 -14.09
CA SER A 88 -12.38 7.78 -14.00
C SER A 88 -12.27 6.56 -13.09
N TRP A 89 -11.10 5.93 -12.98
CA TRP A 89 -10.85 4.83 -12.03
C TRP A 89 -10.94 5.34 -10.60
N CYS A 90 -10.23 6.43 -10.29
CA CYS A 90 -10.24 7.07 -8.97
C CYS A 90 -11.66 7.46 -8.56
N ALA A 91 -12.39 8.16 -9.43
CA ALA A 91 -13.76 8.58 -9.14
C ALA A 91 -14.69 7.39 -8.82
N ALA A 92 -14.56 6.29 -9.55
CA ALA A 92 -15.35 5.08 -9.32
C ALA A 92 -14.93 4.35 -8.03
N TYR A 93 -13.62 4.26 -7.76
CA TYR A 93 -13.10 3.71 -6.52
C TYR A 93 -13.56 4.52 -5.30
N GLU A 94 -13.37 5.84 -5.31
CA GLU A 94 -13.81 6.72 -4.22
C GLU A 94 -15.31 6.60 -3.96
N LYS A 95 -16.13 6.55 -5.01
CA LYS A 95 -17.57 6.37 -4.89
C LYS A 95 -17.95 5.05 -4.21
N MET A 96 -17.23 3.98 -4.50
CA MET A 96 -17.43 2.68 -3.84
C MET A 96 -16.93 2.73 -2.39
N ALA A 97 -15.67 3.14 -2.18
CA ALA A 97 -15.01 3.14 -0.88
C ALA A 97 -15.72 4.04 0.15
N ARG A 98 -16.34 5.16 -0.25
CA ARG A 98 -17.10 6.06 0.65
C ARG A 98 -18.32 5.42 1.32
N LYS A 99 -18.80 4.28 0.83
CA LYS A 99 -19.91 3.54 1.44
C LYS A 99 -19.49 2.71 2.65
N HIS A 100 -18.18 2.58 2.83
CA HIS A 100 -17.55 1.62 3.71
C HIS A 100 -16.74 2.34 4.79
N GLY A 101 -16.55 1.67 5.93
CA GLY A 101 -15.88 2.21 7.10
C GLY A 101 -15.36 1.12 8.03
N ASP A 102 -14.10 1.21 8.39
CA ASP A 102 -13.49 0.37 9.42
C ASP A 102 -13.83 0.85 10.85
N ALA A 103 -13.17 0.30 11.87
CA ALA A 103 -13.40 0.67 13.26
C ALA A 103 -13.03 2.13 13.57
N ASP A 104 -12.17 2.73 12.75
CA ASP A 104 -11.64 4.08 12.88
C ASP A 104 -12.45 5.08 12.04
N GLY A 105 -13.49 4.61 11.35
CA GLY A 105 -14.29 5.40 10.40
C GLY A 105 -13.56 5.67 9.08
N ARG A 106 -12.46 4.96 8.78
CA ARG A 106 -11.72 5.12 7.54
C ARG A 106 -12.31 4.26 6.44
N PRO A 107 -12.43 4.76 5.19
CA PRO A 107 -12.84 3.94 4.07
C PRO A 107 -11.71 2.95 3.70
N PRO A 108 -12.02 1.92 2.89
CA PRO A 108 -11.00 1.09 2.26
C PRO A 108 -9.86 1.93 1.68
N GLN A 109 -8.63 1.57 2.06
CA GLN A 109 -7.42 2.24 1.59
C GLN A 109 -6.81 1.44 0.44
N HIS A 110 -6.30 2.14 -0.56
CA HIS A 110 -5.67 1.53 -1.73
C HIS A 110 -4.21 1.97 -1.85
N THR A 111 -3.29 1.03 -2.04
CA THR A 111 -1.90 1.39 -2.34
C THR A 111 -1.64 1.14 -3.81
N TRP A 112 -1.52 2.23 -4.58
CA TRP A 112 -1.18 2.18 -6.00
C TRP A 112 0.34 2.06 -6.14
N PHE A 113 0.86 0.86 -6.36
CA PHE A 113 2.23 0.69 -6.80
C PHE A 113 2.28 1.02 -8.29
N TYR A 114 2.58 2.28 -8.60
CA TYR A 114 2.53 2.82 -9.95
C TYR A 114 3.79 2.46 -10.73
N ARG A 115 3.62 1.96 -11.96
CA ARG A 115 4.73 1.49 -12.80
C ARG A 115 5.63 2.65 -13.28
N TYR A 116 6.88 2.71 -12.84
CA TYR A 116 7.79 3.81 -13.23
C TYR A 116 8.33 3.67 -14.66
N ASP A 117 8.32 2.45 -15.23
CA ASP A 117 8.65 2.20 -16.63
C ASP A 117 7.61 2.80 -17.63
N TYR A 118 6.55 3.42 -17.11
CA TYR A 118 5.68 4.33 -17.86
C TYR A 118 5.46 5.65 -17.08
N PRO A 119 6.43 6.58 -17.10
CA PRO A 119 6.37 7.81 -16.31
C PRO A 119 5.39 8.82 -16.94
N ASN A 120 4.13 8.77 -16.50
CA ASN A 120 3.08 9.72 -16.87
C ASN A 120 2.67 10.54 -15.64
N ARG A 121 3.14 11.79 -15.58
CA ARG A 121 2.99 12.64 -14.39
C ARG A 121 1.53 12.92 -14.09
N ASP A 122 0.71 13.13 -15.11
CA ASP A 122 -0.70 13.50 -14.91
C ASP A 122 -1.54 12.30 -14.44
N CYS A 123 -1.11 11.06 -14.73
CA CYS A 123 -1.67 9.88 -14.08
C CYS A 123 -1.37 9.87 -12.58
N VAL A 124 -0.10 10.07 -12.19
CA VAL A 124 0.30 10.14 -10.78
C VAL A 124 -0.32 11.34 -10.06
N GLN A 125 -0.53 12.45 -10.76
CA GLN A 125 -1.24 13.60 -10.24
C GLN A 125 -2.69 13.25 -9.90
N ALA A 126 -3.42 12.57 -10.78
CA ALA A 126 -4.78 12.11 -10.51
C ALA A 126 -4.87 11.14 -9.32
N LEU A 127 -3.87 10.28 -9.14
CA LEU A 127 -3.74 9.45 -7.95
C LEU A 127 -3.45 10.28 -6.70
N SER A 128 -2.51 11.23 -6.77
CA SER A 128 -2.13 12.11 -5.66
C SER A 128 -3.30 12.98 -5.18
N GLU A 129 -4.15 13.45 -6.09
CA GLU A 129 -5.43 14.10 -5.75
C GLU A 129 -6.32 13.18 -4.90
N SER A 130 -6.34 11.87 -5.18
CA SER A 130 -7.10 10.87 -4.40
C SER A 130 -6.44 10.53 -3.06
N VAL A 131 -5.09 10.53 -3.01
CA VAL A 131 -4.31 10.41 -1.77
C VAL A 131 -4.65 11.56 -0.81
N PHE A 132 -4.62 12.80 -1.31
CA PHE A 132 -4.99 14.00 -0.56
C PHE A 132 -6.41 13.93 -0.01
N ARG A 133 -7.34 13.35 -0.79
CA ARG A 133 -8.74 13.12 -0.37
C ARG A 133 -8.94 11.95 0.62
N GLY A 134 -7.89 11.21 0.98
CA GLY A 134 -7.96 10.20 2.03
C GLY A 134 -8.08 8.74 1.58
N PHE A 135 -7.92 8.43 0.28
CA PHE A 135 -8.31 7.13 -0.27
C PHE A 135 -7.17 6.10 -0.43
N GLY A 136 -5.94 6.49 -0.18
CA GLY A 136 -4.80 5.61 -0.41
C GLY A 136 -3.48 6.34 -0.41
N GLU A 137 -2.45 5.66 -0.95
CA GLU A 137 -1.08 6.16 -1.12
C GLU A 137 -0.48 5.62 -2.44
N VAL A 138 0.51 6.33 -3.00
CA VAL A 138 1.22 5.94 -4.23
C VAL A 138 2.62 5.44 -3.86
N GLU A 139 2.95 4.24 -4.32
CA GLU A 139 4.20 3.52 -4.04
C GLU A 139 4.87 3.02 -5.34
N PHE A 140 6.03 2.38 -5.25
CA PHE A 140 6.92 2.16 -6.39
C PHE A 140 6.74 0.77 -7.01
N HIS A 141 6.50 0.73 -8.32
CA HIS A 141 6.44 -0.51 -9.10
C HIS A 141 7.33 -0.39 -10.32
N LEU A 142 8.06 -1.46 -10.64
CA LEU A 142 8.95 -1.49 -11.79
C LEU A 142 8.92 -2.82 -12.51
N HIS A 143 8.70 -2.77 -13.82
CA HIS A 143 9.14 -3.83 -14.72
C HIS A 143 10.54 -3.46 -15.18
N HIS A 144 11.47 -4.39 -15.03
CA HIS A 144 12.84 -4.26 -15.51
C HIS A 144 13.33 -5.59 -16.05
N ASP A 145 14.33 -5.51 -16.91
CA ASP A 145 14.95 -6.65 -17.56
C ASP A 145 16.43 -6.36 -17.82
N HIS A 146 17.26 -7.41 -17.70
CA HIS A 146 18.71 -7.40 -17.87
C HIS A 146 19.44 -6.28 -17.11
N ASP A 147 18.90 -5.84 -15.97
CA ASP A 147 19.48 -4.75 -15.19
C ASP A 147 20.73 -5.21 -14.40
N THR A 148 21.74 -4.33 -14.30
CA THR A 148 22.82 -4.48 -13.32
C THR A 148 22.48 -3.73 -12.04
N HIS A 149 23.33 -3.84 -11.01
CA HIS A 149 23.18 -3.04 -9.79
C HIS A 149 23.12 -1.54 -10.10
N GLU A 150 24.01 -1.07 -10.98
CA GLU A 150 24.15 0.34 -11.32
C GLU A 150 22.95 0.88 -12.11
N THR A 151 22.44 0.11 -13.07
CA THR A 151 21.28 0.54 -13.87
C THR A 151 20.00 0.51 -13.04
N MET A 152 19.83 -0.52 -12.18
CA MET A 152 18.71 -0.57 -11.23
C MET A 152 18.77 0.59 -10.24
N ALA A 153 19.92 0.84 -9.61
CA ALA A 153 20.08 1.94 -8.66
C ALA A 153 19.84 3.32 -9.30
N ALA A 154 20.29 3.52 -10.55
CA ALA A 154 20.01 4.73 -11.29
C ALA A 154 18.50 4.91 -11.56
N THR A 155 17.83 3.85 -12.01
CA THR A 155 16.38 3.85 -12.28
C THR A 155 15.57 4.14 -11.02
N LEU A 156 15.91 3.51 -9.88
CA LEU A 156 15.26 3.76 -8.60
C LEU A 156 15.42 5.22 -8.16
N ARG A 157 16.64 5.75 -8.19
CA ARG A 157 16.90 7.15 -7.82
C ARG A 157 16.08 8.11 -8.69
N ASP A 158 16.07 7.89 -10.00
CA ASP A 158 15.36 8.76 -10.93
C ASP A 158 13.84 8.68 -10.71
N GLY A 159 13.31 7.47 -10.47
CA GLY A 159 11.90 7.25 -10.19
C GLY A 159 11.43 7.87 -8.88
N VAL A 160 12.16 7.67 -7.78
CA VAL A 160 11.79 8.23 -6.46
C VAL A 160 11.82 9.77 -6.51
N ASN A 161 12.79 10.34 -7.23
CA ASN A 161 12.81 11.78 -7.50
C ASN A 161 11.62 12.24 -8.35
N TRP A 162 11.21 11.46 -9.33
CA TRP A 162 10.07 11.78 -10.20
C TRP A 162 8.74 11.74 -9.44
N PHE A 163 8.47 10.70 -8.65
CA PHE A 163 7.29 10.60 -7.78
C PHE A 163 7.22 11.71 -6.74
N GLY A 164 8.38 12.08 -6.17
CA GLY A 164 8.51 13.16 -5.19
C GLY A 164 7.98 14.51 -5.70
N ARG A 165 8.01 14.75 -7.01
CA ARG A 165 7.49 15.99 -7.65
C ARG A 165 5.96 16.07 -7.68
N CYS A 166 5.26 15.03 -7.24
CA CYS A 166 3.82 15.02 -6.98
C CYS A 166 3.51 14.85 -5.48
N GLY A 167 4.52 14.90 -4.62
CA GLY A 167 4.41 14.67 -3.17
C GLY A 167 4.29 13.20 -2.74
N ALA A 168 4.34 12.25 -3.68
CA ALA A 168 4.39 10.82 -3.37
C ALA A 168 5.80 10.41 -2.92
N MET A 169 5.92 9.36 -2.09
CA MET A 169 7.20 8.82 -1.58
C MET A 169 8.10 9.83 -0.86
N ARG A 170 7.52 10.94 -0.40
CA ARG A 170 8.23 12.01 0.32
C ARG A 170 7.49 12.26 1.62
N THR A 171 8.12 12.10 2.77
CA THR A 171 7.42 12.21 4.07
C THR A 171 7.05 13.65 4.43
N ALA A 172 5.93 13.81 5.12
CA ALA A 172 5.48 15.07 5.70
C ALA A 172 6.05 15.26 7.11
N GLU A 173 7.29 15.73 7.18
CA GLU A 173 8.00 16.00 8.44
C GLU A 173 8.91 17.23 8.32
N GLU A 174 9.57 17.63 9.41
CA GLU A 174 10.45 18.80 9.44
C GLU A 174 11.53 18.74 8.34
N ARG A 175 12.09 17.54 8.13
CA ARG A 175 13.07 17.23 7.09
C ARG A 175 12.57 16.05 6.26
N PRO A 176 11.83 16.31 5.17
CA PRO A 176 11.26 15.28 4.33
C PRO A 176 12.30 14.27 3.85
N ARG A 177 12.00 12.98 4.04
CA ARG A 177 12.78 11.84 3.57
C ARG A 177 12.10 11.23 2.34
N GLN A 178 12.90 10.63 1.47
CA GLN A 178 12.41 9.83 0.35
C GLN A 178 12.35 8.37 0.77
N LEU A 179 11.13 7.85 0.95
CA LEU A 179 10.88 6.49 1.42
C LEU A 179 9.72 5.90 0.63
N PHE A 180 9.83 4.62 0.25
CA PHE A 180 8.81 3.97 -0.56
C PHE A 180 8.69 2.47 -0.27
N GLY A 181 7.50 1.93 -0.51
CA GLY A 181 7.25 0.50 -0.62
C GLY A 181 7.48 0.06 -2.06
N TYR A 182 7.95 -1.18 -2.25
CA TYR A 182 8.25 -1.71 -3.58
C TYR A 182 7.41 -2.94 -3.94
N VAL A 183 7.08 -3.05 -5.22
CA VAL A 183 6.55 -4.26 -5.85
C VAL A 183 7.34 -4.51 -7.14
N ALA A 184 7.90 -5.71 -7.27
CA ALA A 184 8.55 -6.16 -8.50
C ALA A 184 7.49 -6.51 -9.54
N GLY A 185 7.48 -5.80 -10.68
CA GLY A 185 6.38 -5.90 -11.64
C GLY A 185 6.27 -7.24 -12.36
N ASN A 186 7.42 -7.83 -12.68
CA ASN A 186 7.48 -9.19 -13.20
C ASN A 186 7.28 -10.27 -12.11
N SER A 187 6.91 -9.89 -10.89
CA SER A 187 6.82 -10.78 -9.71
C SER A 187 8.12 -11.57 -9.47
N ALA A 188 9.26 -10.95 -9.79
CA ALA A 188 10.57 -11.57 -9.87
C ALA A 188 11.64 -10.75 -9.14
N LEU A 189 11.32 -10.29 -7.92
CA LEU A 189 12.27 -9.59 -7.04
C LEU A 189 13.61 -10.33 -6.99
N ASP A 190 14.70 -9.57 -6.99
CA ASP A 190 16.09 -9.99 -6.77
C ASP A 190 16.52 -11.12 -7.71
N ASN A 191 16.19 -10.95 -8.99
CA ASN A 191 16.32 -11.96 -10.05
C ASN A 191 15.83 -13.35 -9.61
N GLY A 192 14.77 -13.39 -8.78
CA GLY A 192 14.36 -14.60 -8.08
C GLY A 192 13.75 -15.66 -9.00
N ALA A 193 13.31 -15.25 -10.19
CA ALA A 193 12.87 -16.16 -11.26
C ALA A 193 14.06 -16.87 -11.94
N ARG A 194 15.29 -16.36 -11.78
CA ARG A 194 16.51 -16.78 -12.50
C ARG A 194 16.33 -16.67 -14.01
N ASP A 195 15.79 -15.53 -14.40
CA ASP A 195 15.49 -15.18 -15.78
C ASP A 195 15.69 -13.67 -15.91
N ASP A 196 16.81 -13.30 -16.53
CA ASP A 196 17.22 -11.90 -16.63
C ASP A 196 16.18 -11.08 -17.43
N SER A 197 15.35 -11.71 -18.26
CA SER A 197 14.25 -11.01 -18.94
C SER A 197 13.10 -10.57 -18.02
N LEU A 198 13.11 -11.01 -16.75
CA LEU A 198 12.13 -10.62 -15.73
C LEU A 198 12.74 -9.72 -14.64
N SER A 199 14.07 -9.57 -14.60
CA SER A 199 14.80 -8.67 -13.68
C SER A 199 16.25 -8.52 -14.18
N GLY A 200 17.14 -9.44 -13.82
CA GLY A 200 18.57 -9.42 -14.18
C GLY A 200 19.50 -8.92 -13.08
N CYS A 201 18.96 -8.25 -12.05
CA CYS A 201 19.76 -7.72 -10.95
C CYS A 201 19.78 -8.67 -9.74
N ASP A 202 20.91 -9.34 -9.53
CA ASP A 202 21.15 -10.25 -8.40
C ASP A 202 21.42 -9.53 -7.07
N THR A 203 21.40 -8.19 -7.07
CA THR A 203 21.63 -7.34 -5.88
C THR A 203 20.51 -6.33 -5.69
N GLU A 204 19.31 -6.66 -6.19
CA GLU A 204 18.15 -5.77 -6.25
C GLU A 204 17.74 -5.31 -4.85
N ILE A 205 17.85 -6.18 -3.84
CA ILE A 205 17.51 -5.85 -2.45
C ILE A 205 18.40 -4.73 -1.90
N SER A 206 19.71 -4.80 -2.12
CA SER A 206 20.61 -3.73 -1.68
C SER A 206 20.37 -2.41 -2.42
N ALA A 207 20.10 -2.46 -3.73
CA ALA A 207 19.75 -1.27 -4.51
C ALA A 207 18.45 -0.62 -4.00
N LEU A 208 17.44 -1.42 -3.67
CA LEU A 208 16.19 -0.96 -3.07
C LEU A 208 16.41 -0.31 -1.71
N ARG A 209 17.17 -0.96 -0.81
CA ARG A 209 17.52 -0.42 0.51
C ARG A 209 18.21 0.94 0.38
N ASP A 210 19.23 1.02 -0.48
CA ASP A 210 20.04 2.23 -0.64
C ASP A 210 19.27 3.39 -1.28
N ALA A 211 18.23 3.08 -2.06
CA ALA A 211 17.31 4.07 -2.61
C ALA A 211 16.23 4.56 -1.60
N GLY A 212 16.11 3.92 -0.43
CA GLY A 212 15.12 4.28 0.60
C GLY A 212 13.87 3.38 0.63
N CYS A 213 13.93 2.19 0.04
CA CYS A 213 12.82 1.24 0.14
C CYS A 213 12.67 0.72 1.59
N TYR A 214 11.49 0.88 2.19
CA TYR A 214 11.24 0.44 3.56
C TYR A 214 10.77 -1.02 3.65
N ALA A 215 10.07 -1.52 2.63
CA ALA A 215 9.62 -2.90 2.53
C ALA A 215 9.21 -3.28 1.10
N ASP A 216 9.33 -4.56 0.79
CA ASP A 216 8.78 -5.18 -0.42
C ASP A 216 7.39 -5.79 -0.14
N PHE A 217 6.50 -5.66 -1.12
CA PHE A 217 5.14 -6.19 -1.10
C PHE A 217 4.86 -7.15 -2.27
N THR A 218 5.88 -7.72 -2.91
CA THR A 218 5.73 -8.57 -4.09
C THR A 218 5.01 -9.89 -3.79
N PHE A 219 5.23 -10.51 -2.62
CA PHE A 219 4.76 -11.88 -2.38
C PHE A 219 3.37 -11.97 -1.76
N PRO A 220 2.47 -12.84 -2.24
CA PRO A 220 2.79 -14.10 -2.94
C PRO A 220 2.90 -13.99 -4.47
N SER A 221 3.78 -14.82 -5.04
CA SER A 221 4.01 -14.99 -6.48
C SER A 221 3.85 -16.48 -6.86
N LEU A 222 2.71 -17.09 -6.49
CA LEU A 222 2.50 -18.52 -6.64
C LEU A 222 2.67 -19.01 -8.08
N GLY A 223 3.27 -20.19 -8.24
CA GLY A 223 3.56 -20.75 -9.57
C GLY A 223 4.88 -20.29 -10.19
N SER A 224 5.52 -19.26 -9.63
CA SER A 224 6.85 -18.79 -10.05
C SER A 224 7.99 -19.43 -9.23
N PRO A 225 9.16 -19.69 -9.84
CA PRO A 225 10.39 -19.97 -9.10
C PRO A 225 10.79 -18.85 -8.12
N ALA A 226 10.35 -17.61 -8.38
CA ALA A 226 10.59 -16.45 -7.52
C ALA A 226 9.92 -16.58 -6.14
N GLN A 227 8.83 -17.33 -6.02
CA GLN A 227 8.14 -17.50 -4.73
C GLN A 227 9.13 -17.96 -3.63
N PRO A 228 9.24 -17.25 -2.50
CA PRO A 228 10.10 -17.65 -1.39
C PRO A 228 9.63 -18.96 -0.76
N ARG A 229 10.54 -19.63 -0.06
CA ARG A 229 10.19 -20.75 0.81
C ARG A 229 9.36 -20.28 2.00
N LYS A 230 9.60 -19.07 2.48
CA LYS A 230 8.78 -18.44 3.52
C LYS A 230 7.43 -18.05 2.92
N CYS A 231 6.37 -18.33 3.66
CA CYS A 231 4.99 -17.95 3.33
C CYS A 231 4.28 -17.52 4.63
N ASN A 232 3.26 -16.67 4.53
CA ASN A 232 2.42 -16.23 5.65
C ASN A 232 3.21 -15.65 6.82
N THR A 233 4.18 -14.78 6.54
CA THR A 233 4.99 -14.10 7.56
C THR A 233 5.64 -12.82 7.06
N HIS A 234 5.91 -11.90 7.98
CA HIS A 234 6.82 -10.78 7.75
C HIS A 234 8.22 -11.17 8.22
N TYR A 235 9.22 -10.90 7.39
CA TYR A 235 10.60 -11.26 7.71
C TYR A 235 11.60 -10.35 7.01
N TYR A 236 12.81 -10.28 7.53
CA TYR A 236 13.92 -9.57 6.91
C TYR A 236 14.73 -10.47 5.98
N ALA A 237 14.99 -9.99 4.76
CA ALA A 237 16.01 -10.56 3.89
C ALA A 237 17.36 -9.91 4.14
N THR A 238 18.42 -10.65 3.82
CA THR A 238 19.78 -10.12 3.79
C THR A 238 20.32 -10.40 2.40
N GLU A 239 20.79 -9.34 1.75
CA GLU A 239 21.49 -9.40 0.48
C GLU A 239 22.74 -10.27 0.61
N ASP A 240 22.98 -11.15 -0.35
CA ASP A 240 24.15 -12.02 -0.39
C ASP A 240 24.87 -12.03 -1.76
N GLY A 241 24.50 -11.12 -2.66
CA GLY A 241 25.06 -10.98 -4.00
C GLY A 241 24.63 -12.08 -4.96
N ARG A 242 23.54 -12.78 -4.66
CA ARG A 242 23.01 -13.88 -5.45
C ARG A 242 21.51 -13.68 -5.66
N PRO A 243 20.96 -14.21 -6.77
CA PRO A 243 19.54 -14.13 -6.99
C PRO A 243 18.77 -14.81 -5.87
N LYS A 244 17.66 -14.19 -5.47
CA LYS A 244 16.72 -14.70 -4.47
C LYS A 244 17.29 -14.73 -3.06
N SER A 245 18.09 -13.74 -2.68
CA SER A 245 18.68 -13.61 -1.34
C SER A 245 17.62 -13.60 -0.21
N TYR A 246 16.38 -13.19 -0.50
CA TYR A 246 15.23 -13.27 0.41
C TYR A 246 14.70 -14.67 0.74
N HIS A 247 15.27 -15.74 0.17
CA HIS A 247 14.66 -17.07 0.23
C HIS A 247 14.46 -17.64 1.66
N ASN A 248 15.38 -17.35 2.59
CA ASN A 248 15.43 -17.93 3.95
C ASN A 248 15.53 -16.87 5.08
N GLY A 249 14.97 -15.68 4.88
CA GLY A 249 15.14 -14.56 5.82
C GLY A 249 14.63 -14.80 7.26
N VAL A 250 14.82 -13.79 8.12
CA VAL A 250 14.60 -13.84 9.57
C VAL A 250 13.24 -13.25 9.93
N ASP A 251 12.36 -14.02 10.59
CA ASP A 251 11.01 -13.56 10.96
C ASP A 251 11.07 -12.29 11.83
N VAL A 252 10.16 -11.35 11.57
CA VAL A 252 9.93 -10.20 12.45
C VAL A 252 9.28 -10.72 13.74
N GLU A 253 9.83 -10.29 14.87
CA GLU A 253 9.48 -10.79 16.20
C GLU A 253 9.46 -9.66 17.23
N VAL A 254 8.49 -9.69 18.14
CA VAL A 254 8.38 -8.74 19.24
C VAL A 254 9.67 -8.71 20.07
N GLY A 255 10.24 -7.52 20.26
CA GLY A 255 11.45 -7.29 21.06
C GLY A 255 12.75 -7.71 20.37
N ARG A 256 12.68 -8.28 19.16
CA ARG A 256 13.88 -8.57 18.37
C ARG A 256 14.25 -7.36 17.54
N ALA A 257 15.52 -6.95 17.60
CA ALA A 257 16.00 -5.85 16.79
C ALA A 257 15.88 -6.16 15.28
N PRO A 258 15.60 -5.15 14.44
CA PRO A 258 15.61 -5.31 12.98
C PRO A 258 16.95 -5.89 12.50
N SER A 259 16.91 -6.67 11.42
CA SER A 259 18.09 -7.30 10.84
C SER A 259 18.04 -7.27 9.32
N GLY A 260 19.14 -7.57 8.65
CA GLY A 260 19.18 -7.60 7.18
C GLY A 260 18.94 -6.24 6.53
N ASP A 261 18.46 -6.29 5.29
CA ASP A 261 18.45 -5.17 4.36
C ASP A 261 17.05 -4.68 4.00
N LEU A 262 16.08 -5.59 3.90
CA LEU A 262 14.72 -5.26 3.51
C LEU A 262 13.69 -6.14 4.20
N LEU A 263 12.58 -5.54 4.62
CA LEU A 263 11.42 -6.28 5.15
C LEU A 263 10.57 -6.80 3.99
N LEU A 264 10.22 -8.07 4.03
CA LEU A 264 9.36 -8.74 3.07
C LEU A 264 7.97 -8.83 3.69
N PHE A 265 7.04 -8.04 3.18
CA PHE A 265 5.66 -8.01 3.65
C PHE A 265 4.82 -8.99 2.83
N GLN A 266 4.59 -10.19 3.36
CA GLN A 266 3.82 -11.20 2.64
C GLN A 266 2.31 -11.08 2.84
N GLY A 267 1.58 -11.47 1.79
CA GLY A 267 0.16 -11.79 1.85
C GLY A 267 -0.11 -13.25 2.20
N PRO A 268 -1.38 -13.62 2.42
CA PRO A 268 -1.77 -14.98 2.75
C PRO A 268 -1.67 -15.91 1.53
N ILE A 269 -1.13 -17.10 1.75
CA ILE A 269 -1.26 -18.28 0.90
C ILE A 269 -2.01 -19.34 1.71
N THR A 270 -3.18 -19.77 1.24
CA THR A 270 -3.94 -20.86 1.84
C THR A 270 -4.53 -21.81 0.79
N VAL A 271 -5.08 -22.93 1.24
CA VAL A 271 -5.83 -23.85 0.39
C VAL A 271 -7.32 -23.50 0.49
N ASP A 272 -7.91 -23.10 -0.62
CA ASP A 272 -9.35 -22.93 -0.76
C ASP A 272 -10.00 -24.30 -1.02
N TRP A 273 -10.48 -24.93 0.05
CA TRP A 273 -11.20 -26.21 0.00
C TRP A 273 -12.60 -26.11 -0.61
N HIS A 274 -13.16 -24.91 -0.77
CA HIS A 274 -14.44 -24.75 -1.45
C HIS A 274 -14.26 -24.83 -2.96
N MET A 275 -13.26 -24.13 -3.48
CA MET A 275 -12.92 -24.10 -4.90
C MET A 275 -12.02 -25.27 -5.32
N GLY A 276 -11.34 -25.94 -4.39
CA GLY A 276 -10.30 -26.92 -4.69
C GLY A 276 -9.10 -26.26 -5.36
N GLY A 277 -8.60 -25.15 -4.80
CA GLY A 277 -7.50 -24.36 -5.35
C GLY A 277 -6.64 -23.73 -4.27
N MET A 278 -5.70 -22.88 -4.68
CA MET A 278 -4.97 -22.01 -3.76
C MET A 278 -5.71 -20.67 -3.65
N GLU A 279 -5.59 -20.05 -2.49
CA GLU A 279 -5.95 -18.67 -2.20
C GLU A 279 -4.65 -17.93 -1.92
N ASP A 280 -4.39 -16.84 -2.63
CA ASP A 280 -3.16 -16.05 -2.58
C ASP A 280 -3.43 -14.54 -2.41
N GLY A 281 -4.67 -14.16 -2.16
CA GLY A 281 -5.07 -12.77 -2.02
C GLY A 281 -5.23 -12.02 -3.34
N ALA A 282 -5.15 -12.67 -4.51
CA ALA A 282 -5.36 -12.00 -5.80
C ALA A 282 -6.82 -11.56 -5.96
N LEU A 283 -7.07 -10.28 -6.26
CA LEU A 283 -8.38 -9.71 -6.55
C LEU A 283 -8.47 -9.35 -8.03
N GLU A 284 -8.67 -10.37 -8.87
CA GLU A 284 -8.58 -10.26 -10.33
C GLU A 284 -9.79 -10.87 -11.04
N ASN A 285 -9.88 -10.72 -12.35
CA ASN A 285 -10.94 -11.32 -13.17
C ASN A 285 -10.98 -12.85 -13.04
N SER A 286 -9.82 -13.50 -12.86
CA SER A 286 -9.66 -14.95 -12.66
C SER A 286 -9.93 -15.39 -11.20
N SER A 287 -9.70 -14.48 -10.25
CA SER A 287 -9.84 -14.65 -8.81
C SER A 287 -10.71 -13.52 -8.25
N ARG A 288 -11.99 -13.53 -8.63
CA ARG A 288 -12.90 -12.41 -8.33
C ARG A 288 -13.02 -12.14 -6.82
N PRO A 289 -13.20 -10.86 -6.42
CA PRO A 289 -13.65 -10.52 -5.07
C PRO A 289 -14.93 -11.30 -4.72
N HIS A 290 -15.02 -11.82 -3.50
CA HIS A 290 -16.23 -12.48 -3.02
C HIS A 290 -16.19 -12.70 -1.50
N PRO A 291 -17.28 -12.46 -0.75
CA PRO A 291 -17.34 -12.66 0.71
C PRO A 291 -16.84 -14.03 1.21
N ARG A 292 -17.15 -15.11 0.49
CA ARG A 292 -16.65 -16.47 0.80
C ARG A 292 -15.13 -16.60 1.01
N ARG A 293 -14.34 -15.66 0.48
CA ARG A 293 -12.87 -15.71 0.54
C ARG A 293 -12.31 -15.25 1.88
N LEU A 294 -13.08 -14.51 2.68
CA LEU A 294 -12.62 -13.97 3.96
C LEU A 294 -12.03 -15.05 4.88
N ALA A 295 -12.67 -16.22 4.95
CA ALA A 295 -12.15 -17.35 5.71
C ALA A 295 -10.74 -17.80 5.25
N GLY A 296 -10.53 -17.91 3.94
CA GLY A 296 -9.24 -18.31 3.37
C GLY A 296 -8.16 -17.25 3.58
N LEU A 297 -8.53 -15.98 3.49
CA LEU A 297 -7.62 -14.85 3.72
C LEU A 297 -7.18 -14.80 5.20
N LEU A 298 -8.12 -14.85 6.14
CA LEU A 298 -7.80 -14.81 7.58
C LEU A 298 -7.05 -16.08 8.04
N ALA A 299 -7.36 -17.24 7.45
CA ALA A 299 -6.67 -18.49 7.77
C ALA A 299 -5.15 -18.45 7.51
N GLY A 300 -4.67 -17.51 6.69
CA GLY A 300 -3.25 -17.26 6.47
C GLY A 300 -2.52 -16.87 7.76
N ASN A 301 -3.21 -16.22 8.70
CA ASN A 301 -2.72 -15.87 10.03
C ASN A 301 -1.37 -15.15 9.98
N VAL A 302 -1.23 -14.17 9.10
CA VAL A 302 0.01 -13.40 8.94
C VAL A 302 0.07 -12.36 10.06
N HIS A 303 1.09 -12.44 10.91
CA HIS A 303 1.29 -11.56 12.06
C HIS A 303 2.78 -11.45 12.39
N VAL A 304 3.14 -10.50 13.25
CA VAL A 304 4.48 -10.42 13.85
C VAL A 304 4.60 -11.48 14.95
N THR A 305 5.69 -12.25 14.96
CA THR A 305 5.88 -13.32 15.96
C THR A 305 5.85 -12.71 17.37
N GLY A 306 4.98 -13.22 18.25
CA GLY A 306 4.75 -12.66 19.59
C GLY A 306 3.64 -11.61 19.67
N ARG A 307 3.03 -11.23 18.54
CA ARG A 307 1.83 -10.35 18.44
C ARG A 307 0.74 -10.99 17.57
N PRO A 308 0.21 -12.18 17.94
CA PRO A 308 -0.74 -12.93 17.12
C PRO A 308 -2.12 -12.28 16.97
N GLU A 309 -2.46 -11.33 17.84
CA GLU A 309 -3.74 -10.63 17.83
C GLU A 309 -3.80 -9.50 16.80
N TRP A 310 -2.67 -9.13 16.19
CA TRP A 310 -2.60 -8.18 15.07
C TRP A 310 -2.36 -8.96 13.78
N ILE A 311 -3.42 -9.15 13.01
CA ILE A 311 -3.42 -9.96 11.80
C ILE A 311 -3.43 -9.07 10.57
N PHE A 312 -2.56 -9.37 9.60
CA PHE A 312 -2.46 -8.66 8.34
C PHE A 312 -3.04 -9.50 7.19
N VAL A 313 -3.96 -8.90 6.44
CA VAL A 313 -4.54 -9.46 5.23
C VAL A 313 -4.16 -8.55 4.06
N LYS A 314 -3.04 -8.87 3.40
CA LYS A 314 -2.65 -8.21 2.15
C LYS A 314 -3.27 -8.92 0.96
N THR A 315 -4.17 -8.23 0.27
CA THR A 315 -4.60 -8.61 -1.08
C THR A 315 -3.75 -7.91 -2.13
N HIS A 316 -3.70 -8.46 -3.33
CA HIS A 316 -3.00 -7.86 -4.47
C HIS A 316 -3.86 -7.92 -5.73
N THR A 317 -3.57 -7.06 -6.70
CA THR A 317 -4.33 -6.97 -7.95
C THR A 317 -3.53 -6.23 -9.02
N HIS A 318 -4.04 -6.28 -10.24
CA HIS A 318 -3.72 -5.36 -11.32
C HIS A 318 -5.01 -4.58 -11.64
N ALA A 319 -5.40 -3.64 -10.78
CA ALA A 319 -6.80 -3.17 -10.72
C ALA A 319 -7.20 -2.34 -11.94
N MET A 320 -6.24 -1.74 -12.64
CA MET A 320 -6.50 -1.04 -13.90
C MET A 320 -6.87 -2.04 -15.01
N GLN A 321 -6.13 -3.14 -15.14
CA GLN A 321 -6.44 -4.21 -16.10
C GLN A 321 -7.66 -5.05 -15.68
N ASN A 322 -7.94 -5.12 -14.37
CA ASN A 322 -9.05 -5.87 -13.77
C ASN A 322 -10.21 -4.97 -13.33
N ARG A 323 -10.36 -3.80 -13.96
CA ARG A 323 -11.35 -2.78 -13.59
C ARG A 323 -12.76 -3.34 -13.36
N ASP A 324 -13.22 -4.22 -14.26
CA ASP A 324 -14.58 -4.78 -14.21
C ASP A 324 -14.83 -5.72 -13.02
N SER A 325 -13.80 -6.37 -12.48
CA SER A 325 -13.93 -7.20 -11.28
C SER A 325 -13.65 -6.42 -10.01
N PHE A 326 -12.67 -5.51 -10.03
CA PHE A 326 -12.29 -4.74 -8.85
C PHE A 326 -13.29 -3.61 -8.52
N LEU A 327 -13.77 -2.87 -9.52
CA LEU A 327 -14.77 -1.80 -9.35
C LEU A 327 -16.19 -2.34 -9.56
N SER A 328 -16.49 -3.47 -8.94
CA SER A 328 -17.73 -4.23 -9.14
C SER A 328 -18.58 -4.32 -7.87
N ALA A 329 -19.84 -4.73 -8.03
CA ALA A 329 -20.70 -5.08 -6.90
C ALA A 329 -20.15 -6.25 -6.06
N ASP A 330 -19.31 -7.11 -6.64
CA ASP A 330 -18.68 -8.22 -5.91
C ASP A 330 -17.63 -7.70 -4.91
N MET A 331 -16.91 -6.62 -5.26
CA MET A 331 -15.95 -5.96 -4.36
C MET A 331 -16.66 -5.16 -3.27
N ASP A 332 -17.71 -4.41 -3.63
CA ASP A 332 -18.61 -3.70 -2.69
C ASP A 332 -19.16 -4.69 -1.62
N ALA A 333 -19.70 -5.84 -2.06
CA ALA A 333 -20.17 -6.89 -1.17
C ALA A 333 -19.06 -7.53 -0.32
N MET A 334 -17.82 -7.60 -0.84
CA MET A 334 -16.68 -8.10 -0.07
C MET A 334 -16.29 -7.13 1.05
N TYR A 335 -16.31 -5.82 0.83
CA TYR A 335 -16.12 -4.82 1.89
C TYR A 335 -17.23 -4.84 2.94
N GLU A 336 -18.50 -4.91 2.52
CA GLU A 336 -19.64 -5.06 3.45
C GLU A 336 -19.49 -6.33 4.32
N ALA A 337 -18.99 -7.42 3.73
CA ALA A 337 -18.68 -8.63 4.48
C ALA A 337 -17.50 -8.43 5.46
N MET A 338 -16.43 -7.72 5.07
CA MET A 338 -15.34 -7.42 6.00
C MET A 338 -15.86 -6.65 7.21
N GLU A 339 -16.67 -5.62 7.01
CA GLU A 339 -17.27 -4.85 8.10
C GLU A 339 -18.17 -5.73 8.98
N THR A 340 -19.04 -6.53 8.35
CA THR A 340 -19.98 -7.40 9.06
C THR A 340 -19.28 -8.46 9.92
N TRP A 341 -18.16 -9.02 9.44
CA TRP A 341 -17.53 -10.20 10.04
C TRP A 341 -16.22 -9.89 10.78
N TRP A 342 -15.50 -8.83 10.40
CA TRP A 342 -14.23 -8.41 10.99
C TRP A 342 -14.30 -7.07 11.72
N ASN A 343 -15.43 -6.36 11.74
CA ASN A 343 -15.60 -5.13 12.53
C ASN A 343 -16.65 -5.28 13.65
N ARG A 344 -16.52 -6.35 14.43
CA ARG A 344 -17.39 -6.62 15.60
C ARG A 344 -16.68 -7.54 16.59
N PRO A 345 -16.95 -7.46 17.90
CA PRO A 345 -16.25 -8.26 18.90
C PRO A 345 -16.20 -9.77 18.59
N PRO A 346 -15.03 -10.42 18.74
CA PRO A 346 -13.77 -9.84 19.22
C PRO A 346 -12.94 -9.12 18.14
N PHE A 347 -13.38 -9.09 16.89
CA PHE A 347 -12.62 -8.50 15.79
C PHE A 347 -12.77 -6.99 15.71
N ARG A 348 -11.69 -6.33 15.28
CA ARG A 348 -11.68 -4.93 14.91
C ARG A 348 -11.01 -4.77 13.55
N LEU A 349 -11.67 -4.11 12.61
CA LEU A 349 -11.19 -3.94 11.25
C LEU A 349 -10.39 -2.65 11.15
N HIS A 350 -9.27 -2.69 10.42
CA HIS A 350 -8.49 -1.51 10.05
C HIS A 350 -8.14 -1.57 8.56
N TYR A 351 -8.62 -0.63 7.75
CA TYR A 351 -8.16 -0.45 6.38
C TYR A 351 -6.88 0.37 6.40
N VAL A 352 -5.78 -0.18 5.92
CA VAL A 352 -4.44 0.42 6.00
C VAL A 352 -3.77 0.47 4.61
N THR A 353 -2.90 1.45 4.39
CA THR A 353 -1.97 1.45 3.25
C THR A 353 -0.78 0.54 3.49
N ALA A 354 0.07 0.32 2.49
CA ALA A 354 1.33 -0.42 2.64
C ALA A 354 2.26 0.20 3.70
N ARG A 355 2.41 1.53 3.69
CA ARG A 355 3.21 2.29 4.67
C ARG A 355 2.63 2.17 6.07
N GLU A 356 1.31 2.36 6.22
CA GLU A 356 0.64 2.24 7.51
C GLU A 356 0.77 0.81 8.07
N ALA A 357 0.60 -0.23 7.23
CA ALA A 357 0.81 -1.62 7.62
C ALA A 357 2.26 -1.88 8.06
N TYR A 358 3.24 -1.33 7.34
CA TYR A 358 4.64 -1.39 7.73
C TYR A 358 4.85 -0.77 9.11
N ASN A 359 4.35 0.44 9.35
CA ASN A 359 4.47 1.10 10.65
C ASN A 359 3.86 0.28 11.79
N ILE A 360 2.70 -0.35 11.57
CA ILE A 360 2.06 -1.23 12.56
C ILE A 360 2.92 -2.47 12.82
N VAL A 361 3.53 -3.07 11.78
CA VAL A 361 4.50 -4.17 11.95
C VAL A 361 5.70 -3.73 12.79
N LYS A 362 6.22 -2.52 12.54
CA LYS A 362 7.36 -1.96 13.27
C LYS A 362 7.01 -1.61 14.72
N ALA A 363 5.79 -1.15 14.98
CA ALA A 363 5.29 -0.94 16.34
C ALA A 363 5.16 -2.28 17.09
N ALA A 364 4.60 -3.30 16.44
CA ALA A 364 4.52 -4.64 17.01
C ALA A 364 5.91 -5.19 17.34
N GLU A 365 6.87 -5.09 16.41
CA GLU A 365 8.26 -5.48 16.61
C GLU A 365 8.89 -4.75 17.82
N ALA A 366 8.59 -3.46 18.01
CA ALA A 366 9.06 -2.68 19.15
C ALA A 366 8.36 -3.04 20.49
N GLY A 367 7.41 -3.98 20.49
CA GLY A 367 6.66 -4.39 21.68
C GLY A 367 5.44 -3.53 22.00
N CYS A 368 5.06 -2.61 21.11
CA CYS A 368 3.82 -1.87 21.25
C CYS A 368 2.60 -2.83 21.27
N SER A 369 1.52 -2.36 21.87
CA SER A 369 0.27 -3.09 22.08
C SER A 369 -0.90 -2.12 22.11
N GLY A 370 -2.14 -2.63 22.17
CA GLY A 370 -3.33 -1.80 22.16
C GLY A 370 -3.89 -1.66 20.75
N ASP A 371 -4.32 -0.46 20.38
CA ASP A 371 -4.96 -0.18 19.10
C ASP A 371 -3.95 0.06 17.97
N PRO A 372 -3.93 -0.76 16.90
CA PRO A 372 -3.10 -0.52 15.72
C PRO A 372 -3.30 0.86 15.08
N ASN A 373 -4.48 1.47 15.23
CA ASN A 373 -4.76 2.79 14.69
C ASN A 373 -3.79 3.86 15.22
N ASP A 374 -3.34 3.73 16.48
CA ASP A 374 -2.38 4.65 17.12
C ASP A 374 -0.99 4.57 16.48
N TYR A 375 -0.71 3.53 15.68
CA TYR A 375 0.61 3.23 15.12
C TYR A 375 0.68 3.36 13.61
N ARG A 376 -0.34 3.92 12.94
CA ARG A 376 -0.33 4.12 11.47
C ARG A 376 0.85 4.96 10.99
N ASP A 377 1.36 5.85 11.83
CA ASP A 377 2.47 6.77 11.52
C ASP A 377 3.68 6.56 12.46
N TYR A 378 3.88 5.34 12.97
CA TYR A 378 4.87 5.04 14.02
C TYR A 378 6.34 5.41 13.68
N LEU A 379 6.86 5.04 12.50
CA LEU A 379 8.22 5.37 12.06
C LEU A 379 8.28 6.28 10.84
N ILE A 380 7.37 6.03 9.89
CA ILE A 380 7.30 6.75 8.61
C ILE A 380 6.04 7.61 8.64
N PRO A 381 6.16 8.95 8.70
CA PRO A 381 5.01 9.86 8.64
C PRO A 381 4.23 9.72 7.32
N PRO A 382 3.02 10.32 7.23
CA PRO A 382 2.27 10.37 5.98
C PRO A 382 3.08 10.99 4.82
N PRO A 383 2.81 10.63 3.56
CA PRO A 383 3.46 11.27 2.44
C PRO A 383 2.99 12.72 2.28
N ALA A 384 3.79 13.56 1.63
CA ALA A 384 3.55 14.98 1.44
C ALA A 384 2.22 15.22 0.70
N ASN A 385 1.89 14.38 -0.29
CA ASN A 385 0.62 14.45 -1.01
C ASN A 385 -0.61 14.06 -0.18
N ARG A 386 -0.44 13.60 1.06
CA ARG A 386 -1.53 13.44 2.04
C ARG A 386 -1.90 14.75 2.74
N VAL A 387 -0.95 15.70 2.81
CA VAL A 387 -1.10 16.95 3.57
C VAL A 387 -1.10 18.20 2.70
N VAL A 388 -0.52 18.13 1.51
CA VAL A 388 -0.51 19.21 0.51
C VAL A 388 -0.82 18.63 -0.87
N SER A 389 -1.59 19.35 -1.68
CA SER A 389 -1.82 19.01 -3.09
C SER A 389 -1.45 20.21 -3.96
N CYS A 390 -0.83 19.96 -5.11
CA CYS A 390 -0.59 20.99 -6.12
C CYS A 390 -0.94 20.44 -7.51
N ASN A 391 -1.57 21.25 -8.36
CA ASN A 391 -1.83 20.88 -9.75
C ASN A 391 -0.56 20.88 -10.63
N LEU A 392 0.52 21.55 -10.22
CA LEU A 392 1.84 21.59 -10.88
C LEU A 392 2.89 20.75 -10.12
N PRO A 393 4.01 20.36 -10.74
CA PRO A 393 5.11 19.70 -10.03
C PRO A 393 5.62 20.55 -8.86
N TRP A 394 5.84 19.92 -7.71
CA TRP A 394 6.13 20.62 -6.45
C TRP A 394 6.96 19.76 -5.50
N LEU A 395 7.60 20.39 -4.51
CA LEU A 395 8.31 19.72 -3.42
C LEU A 395 7.90 20.28 -2.07
N LEU A 396 7.81 19.39 -1.08
CA LEU A 396 7.73 19.77 0.32
C LEU A 396 9.14 19.91 0.89
N HIS A 397 9.47 21.05 1.47
CA HIS A 397 10.76 21.29 2.12
C HIS A 397 10.68 21.12 3.63
N SER A 398 9.53 21.43 4.24
CA SER A 398 9.32 21.24 5.68
C SER A 398 7.83 21.14 6.01
N TYR A 399 7.48 20.29 6.97
CA TYR A 399 6.14 20.17 7.54
C TYR A 399 6.19 19.84 9.04
N THR A 400 5.81 20.81 9.87
CA THR A 400 5.69 20.70 11.33
C THR A 400 4.38 21.33 11.77
N PRO A 401 3.90 21.11 13.01
CA PRO A 401 2.71 21.82 13.48
C PRO A 401 2.81 23.35 13.33
N GLU A 402 4.02 23.91 13.42
CA GLU A 402 4.34 25.34 13.37
C GLU A 402 4.73 25.84 11.98
N ARG A 403 5.05 24.98 11.00
CA ARG A 403 5.56 25.43 9.70
C ARG A 403 5.15 24.53 8.54
N ILE A 404 4.89 25.16 7.39
CA ILE A 404 4.81 24.50 6.08
C ILE A 404 5.70 25.26 5.11
N HIS A 405 6.51 24.53 4.35
CA HIS A 405 7.37 25.11 3.31
C HIS A 405 7.28 24.26 2.05
N VAL A 406 6.80 24.88 0.96
CA VAL A 406 6.52 24.22 -0.32
C VAL A 406 7.12 25.02 -1.47
N GLU A 407 7.76 24.33 -2.41
CA GLU A 407 8.26 24.88 -3.67
C GLU A 407 7.46 24.34 -4.85
N VAL A 408 7.12 25.20 -5.80
CA VAL A 408 6.49 24.84 -7.08
C VAL A 408 7.57 24.87 -8.16
N LEU A 409 7.82 23.71 -8.77
CA LEU A 409 8.97 23.49 -9.67
C LEU A 409 8.72 23.94 -11.12
N GLN A 410 7.47 24.22 -11.48
CA GLN A 410 7.08 24.57 -12.83
C GLN A 410 6.38 25.92 -12.86
N GLU A 411 6.78 26.78 -13.79
CA GLU A 411 6.09 28.04 -14.05
C GLU A 411 4.67 27.81 -14.57
N GLY A 412 3.72 28.55 -14.01
CA GLY A 412 2.33 28.50 -14.43
C GLY A 412 1.37 28.85 -13.29
N PRO A 413 0.05 28.85 -13.56
CA PRO A 413 -0.96 28.99 -12.51
C PRO A 413 -0.99 27.73 -11.64
N ALA A 414 -0.38 27.83 -10.47
CA ALA A 414 -0.42 26.82 -9.42
C ALA A 414 -1.67 27.00 -8.55
N ARG A 415 -2.21 25.89 -8.07
CA ARG A 415 -3.21 25.82 -7.01
C ARG A 415 -2.71 24.82 -5.98
N LEU A 416 -2.31 25.33 -4.83
CA LEU A 416 -1.91 24.59 -3.65
C LEU A 416 -3.12 24.41 -2.73
N GLU A 417 -3.32 23.22 -2.19
CA GLU A 417 -4.32 22.91 -1.18
C GLU A 417 -3.64 22.26 0.02
N PHE A 418 -4.08 22.59 1.23
CA PHE A 418 -3.48 22.12 2.48
C PHE A 418 -4.54 21.42 3.34
N ALA A 419 -4.22 20.24 3.85
CA ALA A 419 -5.12 19.46 4.68
C ALA A 419 -5.00 19.83 6.17
N GLY A 420 -6.14 19.90 6.85
CA GLY A 420 -6.21 19.91 8.32
C GLY A 420 -5.66 21.15 9.02
N ARG A 421 -5.54 22.29 8.33
CA ARG A 421 -5.01 23.56 8.88
C ARG A 421 -5.86 24.76 8.48
N PRO A 422 -5.67 25.93 9.13
CA PRO A 422 -6.39 27.14 8.78
C PRO A 422 -6.13 27.62 7.36
N LEU A 423 -4.89 27.56 6.88
CA LEU A 423 -4.57 27.81 5.48
C LEU A 423 -5.16 26.66 4.65
N ARG A 424 -6.11 26.96 3.76
CA ARG A 424 -6.83 25.96 2.95
C ARG A 424 -6.28 25.85 1.55
N SER A 425 -6.09 26.98 0.88
CA SER A 425 -5.53 26.98 -0.47
C SER A 425 -4.85 28.29 -0.84
N ILE A 426 -3.94 28.21 -1.81
CA ILE A 426 -3.29 29.34 -2.46
C ILE A 426 -3.33 29.11 -3.97
N ALA A 427 -3.74 30.10 -4.75
CA ALA A 427 -3.73 30.04 -6.21
C ALA A 427 -3.06 31.27 -6.84
N GLY A 428 -2.32 31.06 -7.92
CA GLY A 428 -1.61 32.11 -8.66
C GLY A 428 -0.33 31.59 -9.32
N ARG A 429 0.53 32.48 -9.83
CA ARG A 429 1.87 32.09 -10.33
C ARG A 429 2.85 31.98 -9.16
N VAL A 430 2.61 30.99 -8.31
CA VAL A 430 3.38 30.72 -7.09
C VAL A 430 4.64 29.94 -7.45
N ARG A 431 5.77 30.34 -6.86
CA ARG A 431 7.05 29.61 -6.91
C ARG A 431 7.38 29.00 -5.55
N GLU A 432 7.06 29.66 -4.46
CA GLU A 432 7.35 29.18 -3.12
C GLU A 432 6.31 29.68 -2.12
N VAL A 433 6.00 28.86 -1.12
CA VAL A 433 5.12 29.20 0.01
C VAL A 433 5.79 28.79 1.31
N GLU A 434 5.89 29.74 2.23
CA GLU A 434 6.20 29.48 3.63
C GLU A 434 5.06 29.98 4.52
N ALA A 435 4.50 29.09 5.33
CA ALA A 435 3.44 29.41 6.28
C ALA A 435 3.88 29.04 7.70
N GLU A 436 3.66 29.95 8.65
CA GLU A 436 4.01 29.81 10.06
C GLU A 436 2.75 29.79 10.93
N PHE A 437 2.73 28.90 11.91
CA PHE A 437 1.61 28.66 12.80
C PHE A 437 2.04 28.72 14.26
N HIS A 438 1.16 29.24 15.12
CA HIS A 438 1.30 29.19 16.57
C HIS A 438 -0.05 28.79 17.18
N ASP A 439 -0.04 27.78 18.06
CA ASP A 439 -1.25 27.19 18.65
C ASP A 439 -2.35 26.85 17.63
N GLY A 440 -1.93 26.42 16.43
CA GLY A 440 -2.82 26.05 15.33
C GLY A 440 -3.37 27.23 14.52
N GLU A 441 -3.02 28.48 14.84
CA GLU A 441 -3.40 29.67 14.08
C GLU A 441 -2.31 30.12 13.11
N LEU A 442 -2.69 30.67 11.95
CA LEU A 442 -1.74 31.21 10.96
C LEU A 442 -1.22 32.59 11.38
N ILE A 443 0.07 32.69 11.69
CA ILE A 443 0.71 33.94 12.14
C ILE A 443 1.60 34.59 11.08
N GLY A 444 2.07 33.81 10.10
CA GLY A 444 2.94 34.30 9.03
C GLY A 444 2.67 33.56 7.73
N LEU A 445 2.68 34.30 6.62
CA LEU A 445 2.54 33.74 5.27
C LEU A 445 3.41 34.53 4.30
N ARG A 446 4.40 33.86 3.72
CA ARG A 446 5.24 34.36 2.63
C ARG A 446 4.93 33.57 1.37
N ILE A 447 4.69 34.29 0.26
CA ILE A 447 4.44 33.70 -1.04
C ILE A 447 5.41 34.36 -2.02
N GLU A 448 6.31 33.59 -2.60
CA GLU A 448 7.13 34.05 -3.72
C GLU A 448 6.45 33.67 -5.03
N GLY A 449 6.42 34.60 -5.99
CA GLY A 449 5.73 34.37 -7.24
C GLY A 449 5.53 35.66 -8.05
N GLU A 450 4.67 35.58 -9.06
CA GLU A 450 4.36 36.71 -9.94
C GLU A 450 2.86 37.05 -9.93
N GLY A 451 2.54 38.33 -9.83
CA GLY A 451 1.17 38.82 -9.92
C GLY A 451 0.34 38.61 -8.64
N PRO A 452 -1.00 38.73 -8.73
CA PRO A 452 -1.88 38.55 -7.58
C PRO A 452 -2.02 37.07 -7.18
N PHE A 453 -2.21 36.83 -5.88
CA PHE A 453 -2.50 35.52 -5.32
C PHE A 453 -3.88 35.50 -4.67
N GLU A 454 -4.60 34.39 -4.85
CA GLU A 454 -5.81 34.09 -4.10
C GLU A 454 -5.44 33.20 -2.92
N VAL A 455 -5.79 33.61 -1.71
CA VAL A 455 -5.52 32.87 -0.47
C VAL A 455 -6.83 32.59 0.24
N ASP A 456 -7.09 31.32 0.52
CA ASP A 456 -8.25 30.86 1.30
C ASP A 456 -7.80 30.34 2.66
N CYS A 457 -8.41 30.87 3.72
CA CYS A 457 -8.17 30.49 5.12
C CYS A 457 -9.51 30.24 5.83
N SER A 458 -9.52 29.38 6.85
CA SER A 458 -10.70 29.19 7.71
C SER A 458 -11.08 30.47 8.46
N GLU A 459 -12.37 30.74 8.61
CA GLU A 459 -12.90 31.90 9.35
C GLU A 459 -12.31 31.97 10.77
N GLY A 460 -11.84 33.15 11.18
CA GLY A 460 -11.21 33.41 12.48
C GLY A 460 -9.68 33.39 12.47
N ALA A 461 -9.04 32.79 11.46
CA ALA A 461 -7.58 32.83 11.31
C ALA A 461 -7.14 34.16 10.70
N GLY A 462 -6.72 35.11 11.56
CA GLY A 462 -5.89 36.28 11.21
C GLY A 462 -6.05 36.85 9.80
N MET A 463 -7.24 37.33 9.44
CA MET A 463 -7.48 37.89 8.10
C MET A 463 -6.67 39.18 7.84
N GLU A 464 -6.10 39.79 8.89
CA GLU A 464 -5.15 40.91 8.79
C GLU A 464 -3.72 40.47 8.46
N SER A 465 -3.25 39.29 8.89
CA SER A 465 -1.90 38.78 8.59
C SER A 465 -1.80 38.20 7.17
N ALA A 466 -2.88 37.62 6.62
CA ALA A 466 -2.91 37.19 5.21
C ALA A 466 -2.90 38.37 4.22
N ARG A 467 -3.35 39.56 4.64
CA ARG A 467 -3.27 40.79 3.83
C ARG A 467 -1.87 41.38 3.75
N ALA A 468 -0.95 40.93 4.60
CA ALA A 468 0.47 41.25 4.54
C ALA A 468 1.28 40.13 3.86
N ALA A 469 0.69 39.43 2.87
CA ALA A 469 1.46 38.60 1.96
C ALA A 469 2.45 39.51 1.20
N TYR A 470 3.69 39.56 1.67
CA TYR A 470 4.76 40.26 0.98
C TYR A 470 5.11 39.42 -0.26
N ALA A 471 4.66 39.87 -1.42
CA ALA A 471 5.25 39.46 -2.68
C ALA A 471 6.67 40.05 -2.72
N THR A 472 7.68 39.20 -2.65
CA THR A 472 9.08 39.55 -2.97
C THR A 472 9.54 38.77 -4.18
#